data_AF-A0A498H2G1-F1
#
_entry.id   AF-A0A498H2G1-F1
#
_cell.length_a   1.000
_cell.length_b   1.000
_cell.length_c   1.000
_cell.angle_alpha   90.00
_cell.angle_beta   90.00
_cell.angle_gamma   90.00
#
_symmetry.space_group_name_H-M   'P 1'
#
loop_
_entity.id
_entity.type
_entity.pdbx_description
1 polymer ?
#
loop_
_entity_poly.entity_id
_entity_poly.type
_entity_poly.pdbx_seq_one_letter_code
_entity_poly.pdbx_strand_id
1 'polypeptide(L)'
;MSEKHTGAIIPVVRGQVACPSGQTVTLDRCRFCVHSTQFQVQGSMVPSPARAYCSRQRRGGEEIDLRAVEAVVCDDRSGEGYRSIMNIIS
;
A
#
# COMPACT_ATOMS: atom_id res chain seq x y z
N MET A 1 14.05 4.86 -16.68
CA MET A 1 12.96 4.06 -17.29
C MET A 1 11.87 3.97 -16.24
N SER A 2 10.72 4.62 -16.46
CA SER A 2 9.64 4.68 -15.46
C SER A 2 8.95 3.32 -15.41
N GLU A 3 9.28 2.52 -14.40
CA GLU A 3 8.61 1.26 -14.10
C GLU A 3 7.12 1.56 -13.85
N LYS A 4 6.28 1.22 -14.84
CA LYS A 4 4.82 1.23 -14.66
C LYS A 4 4.52 0.19 -13.58
N HIS A 5 4.18 0.66 -12.39
CA HIS A 5 3.75 -0.19 -11.29
C HIS A 5 2.39 -0.80 -11.65
N THR A 6 2.40 -1.99 -12.26
CA THR A 6 1.19 -2.75 -12.61
C THR A 6 0.65 -3.46 -11.37
N GLY A 7 0.20 -2.69 -10.38
CA GLY A 7 -0.51 -3.23 -9.22
C GLY A 7 -2.02 -3.30 -9.46
N ALA A 8 -2.71 -4.21 -8.77
CA ALA A 8 -4.16 -4.27 -8.73
C ALA A 8 -4.71 -3.13 -7.85
N ILE A 9 -5.80 -2.49 -8.29
CA ILE A 9 -6.52 -1.50 -7.50
C ILE A 9 -7.53 -2.24 -6.62
N ILE A 10 -7.35 -2.15 -5.30
CA ILE A 10 -8.21 -2.77 -4.30
C ILE A 10 -9.01 -1.68 -3.61
N PRO A 11 -10.36 -1.72 -3.65
CA PRO A 11 -11.18 -0.73 -2.98
C PRO A 11 -11.07 -0.85 -1.47
N VAL A 12 -11.14 0.29 -0.78
CA VAL A 12 -11.29 0.33 0.67
C VAL A 12 -12.77 0.22 1.03
N VAL A 13 -13.08 -0.72 1.89
CA VAL A 13 -14.43 -0.89 2.44
C VAL A 13 -14.34 -0.81 3.95
N ARG A 14 -14.99 0.20 4.55
CA ARG A 14 -15.01 0.44 6.00
C ARG A 14 -13.60 0.49 6.64
N GLY A 15 -12.64 1.13 5.95
CA GLY A 15 -11.26 1.26 6.42
C GLY A 15 -10.43 -0.02 6.32
N GLN A 16 -10.90 -1.00 5.55
CA GLN A 16 -10.23 -2.28 5.32
C GLN A 16 -10.04 -2.54 3.83
N VAL A 17 -9.04 -3.35 3.49
CA VAL A 17 -8.82 -3.87 2.15
C VAL A 17 -8.82 -5.39 2.18
N ALA A 18 -9.42 -6.00 1.15
CA ALA A 18 -9.35 -7.43 0.92
C ALA A 18 -8.11 -7.72 0.06
N CYS A 19 -7.07 -8.28 0.66
CA CYS A 19 -5.87 -8.71 -0.06
C CYS A 19 -6.22 -9.78 -1.09
N PRO A 20 -5.44 -9.89 -2.19
CA PRO A 20 -5.64 -10.94 -3.19
C PRO A 20 -5.55 -12.36 -2.61
N SER A 21 -4.78 -12.55 -1.54
CA SER A 21 -4.67 -13.80 -0.80
C SER A 21 -5.95 -14.22 -0.05
N GLY A 22 -6.99 -13.37 -0.02
CA GLY A 22 -8.24 -13.57 0.73
C GLY A 22 -8.20 -13.00 2.16
N GLN A 23 -7.06 -12.53 2.63
CA GLN A 23 -6.94 -11.89 3.93
C GLN A 23 -7.54 -10.47 3.92
N THR A 24 -8.33 -10.11 4.93
CA THR A 24 -8.75 -8.72 5.13
C THR A 24 -7.82 -8.02 6.11
N VAL A 25 -7.33 -6.83 5.77
CA VAL A 25 -6.47 -6.03 6.65
C VAL A 25 -6.96 -4.59 6.77
N THR A 26 -6.70 -3.97 7.92
CA THR A 26 -6.99 -2.55 8.14
C THR A 26 -6.04 -1.68 7.34
N LEU A 27 -6.49 -0.48 6.97
CA LEU A 27 -5.65 0.51 6.29
C LEU A 27 -4.40 0.90 7.08
N ASP A 28 -4.52 1.00 8.41
CA ASP A 28 -3.37 1.29 9.29
C ASP A 28 -2.28 0.23 9.17
N ARG A 29 -2.63 -1.04 8.94
CA ARG A 29 -1.64 -2.08 8.65
C ARG A 29 -1.18 -1.99 7.20
N CYS A 30 -2.13 -1.87 6.26
CA CYS A 30 -1.86 -1.85 4.83
C CYS A 30 -0.85 -0.77 4.42
N ARG A 31 -0.87 0.42 5.04
CA ARG A 31 0.09 1.52 4.76
C ARG A 31 1.56 1.16 5.02
N PHE A 32 1.80 0.11 5.80
CA PHE A 32 3.13 -0.45 6.06
C PHE A 32 3.36 -1.78 5.32
N CYS A 33 2.46 -2.18 4.43
CA CYS A 33 2.63 -3.39 3.64
C CYS A 33 3.64 -3.13 2.51
N VAL A 34 4.57 -4.06 2.29
CA VAL A 34 5.58 -3.97 1.22
C VAL A 34 4.98 -4.03 -0.18
N HIS A 35 3.80 -4.65 -0.32
CA HIS A 35 3.06 -4.73 -1.57
C HIS A 35 2.17 -3.51 -1.81
N SER A 36 1.97 -2.63 -0.83
CA SER A 36 1.21 -1.39 -1.00
C SER A 36 2.11 -0.34 -1.64
N THR A 37 1.69 0.20 -2.78
CA THR A 37 2.59 1.00 -3.63
C THR A 37 2.10 2.43 -3.78
N GLN A 38 0.78 2.61 -3.86
CA GLN A 38 0.10 3.89 -3.86
C GLN A 38 -1.27 3.77 -3.17
N PHE A 39 -1.76 4.90 -2.65
CA PHE A 39 -3.07 5.07 -2.03
C PHE A 39 -3.83 6.12 -2.83
N GLN A 40 -5.08 5.84 -3.18
CA GLN A 40 -5.98 6.84 -3.73
C GLN A 40 -6.64 7.59 -2.56
N VAL A 41 -6.31 8.86 -2.41
CA VAL A 41 -6.82 9.76 -1.37
C VAL A 41 -7.59 10.88 -2.06
N GLN A 42 -8.91 10.95 -1.86
CA GLN A 42 -9.77 11.96 -2.52
C GLN A 42 -9.53 12.09 -4.03
N GLY A 43 -9.48 10.95 -4.74
CA GLY A 43 -9.20 10.90 -6.19
C GLY A 43 -7.74 11.12 -6.59
N SER A 44 -6.84 11.43 -5.66
CA SER A 44 -5.41 11.65 -5.94
C SER A 44 -4.57 10.44 -5.57
N MET A 45 -3.65 10.05 -6.45
CA MET A 45 -2.73 8.92 -6.21
C MET A 45 -1.50 9.37 -5.42
N VAL A 46 -1.43 8.98 -4.16
CA VAL A 46 -0.34 9.28 -3.24
C VAL A 46 0.59 8.07 -3.09
N PRO A 47 1.92 8.22 -3.06
CA PRO A 47 2.84 7.10 -2.81
C PRO A 47 2.59 6.44 -1.45
N SER A 48 2.77 5.12 -1.37
CA SER A 48 2.64 4.40 -0.09
C SER A 48 3.65 4.89 0.96
N PRO A 49 3.23 5.11 2.23
CA PRO A 49 4.12 5.40 3.34
C PRO A 49 5.19 4.33 3.55
N ALA A 50 4.90 3.06 3.24
CA ALA A 50 5.87 1.97 3.32
C ALA A 50 7.14 2.25 2.48
N ARG A 51 7.03 3.03 1.39
CA ARG A 51 8.15 3.37 0.52
C ARG A 51 9.15 4.32 1.20
N ALA A 52 8.75 5.03 2.26
CA ALA A 52 9.66 5.84 3.06
C ALA A 52 10.77 5.00 3.71
N TYR A 53 10.49 3.73 4.00
CA TYR A 53 11.42 2.79 4.62
C TYR A 53 12.22 1.97 3.60
N CYS A 54 11.96 2.13 2.29
CA CYS A 54 12.75 1.49 1.25
C CYS A 54 14.02 2.31 0.97
N SER A 55 15.20 1.77 1.30
CA SER A 55 16.50 2.41 1.01
C SER A 55 16.74 2.73 -0.47
N ARG A 56 15.99 2.09 -1.39
CA ARG A 56 16.02 2.35 -2.83
C ARG A 56 15.22 3.58 -3.25
N GLN A 57 14.37 4.12 -2.38
CA GLN A 57 13.40 5.16 -2.72
C GLN A 57 13.54 6.36 -1.80
N ARG A 58 14.24 7.39 -2.26
CA ARG A 58 14.56 8.61 -1.49
C ARG A 58 13.36 9.53 -1.21
N ARG A 59 12.13 9.13 -1.56
CA ARG A 59 10.92 9.92 -1.28
C ARG A 59 10.22 9.29 -0.09
N GLY A 60 10.33 9.92 1.07
CA GLY A 60 9.46 9.63 2.20
C GLY A 60 8.02 9.77 1.72
N GLY A 61 7.22 8.71 1.83
CA GLY A 61 5.79 8.82 1.62
C GLY A 61 5.24 9.79 2.65
N GLU A 62 4.57 10.84 2.20
CA GLU A 62 3.85 11.76 3.08
C GLU A 62 2.85 10.97 3.93
N GLU A 63 2.58 11.46 5.14
CA GLU A 63 1.51 10.91 5.95
C GLU A 63 0.19 11.08 5.21
N ILE A 64 -0.55 9.98 5.08
CA ILE A 64 -1.84 9.96 4.37
C ILE A 64 -2.99 10.00 5.37
N ASP A 65 -4.02 10.79 5.08
CA ASP A 65 -5.28 10.71 5.82
C ASP A 65 -6.02 9.41 5.46
N LEU A 66 -5.88 8.41 6.33
CA LEU A 66 -6.49 7.09 6.16
C LEU A 66 -8.02 7.13 6.08
N ARG A 67 -8.68 8.19 6.56
CA ARG A 67 -10.13 8.33 6.49
C ARG A 67 -10.61 8.72 5.10
N ALA A 68 -9.74 9.34 4.32
CA ALA A 68 -10.01 9.82 2.97
C ALA A 68 -9.50 8.86 1.87
N VAL A 69 -8.95 7.70 2.26
CA VAL A 69 -8.49 6.67 1.32
C VAL A 69 -9.68 5.91 0.75
N GLU A 70 -9.72 5.85 -0.57
CA GLU A 70 -10.77 5.18 -1.34
C GLU A 70 -10.29 3.82 -1.88
N ALA A 71 -9.01 3.71 -2.25
CA ALA A 71 -8.42 2.51 -2.82
C ALA A 71 -6.92 2.42 -2.57
N VAL A 72 -6.38 1.21 -2.70
CA VAL A 72 -4.94 0.90 -2.59
C VAL A 72 -4.47 0.21 -3.86
N VAL A 73 -3.31 0.61 -4.38
CA VAL A 73 -2.60 -0.12 -5.43
C VAL A 73 -1.69 -1.14 -4.79
N CYS A 74 -1.99 -2.41 -5.01
CA CYS A 74 -1.28 -3.57 -4.47
C CYS A 74 -0.51 -4.29 -5.58
N ASP A 75 0.79 -4.50 -5.42
CA ASP A 75 1.61 -5.29 -6.37
C ASP A 75 1.82 -6.76 -5.90
N ASP A 76 1.03 -7.24 -4.92
CA ASP A 76 1.02 -8.66 -4.55
C ASP A 76 0.41 -9.50 -5.68
N ARG A 77 1.28 -10.05 -6.54
CA ARG A 77 0.88 -10.93 -7.66
C ARG A 77 0.92 -12.41 -7.31
N SER A 78 1.62 -12.77 -6.24
CA SER A 78 1.85 -14.15 -5.82
C SER A 78 0.88 -14.61 -4.75
N GLY A 79 0.04 -13.71 -4.22
CA GLY A 79 -0.89 -14.02 -3.14
C GLY A 79 -0.18 -14.21 -1.80
N GLU A 80 0.94 -13.51 -1.58
CA GLU A 80 1.68 -13.53 -0.32
C GLU A 80 0.86 -12.92 0.83
N GLY A 81 -0.07 -12.02 0.50
CA GLY A 81 -0.88 -11.31 1.48
C GLY A 81 -0.12 -10.22 2.21
N TYR A 82 -0.55 -9.90 3.43
CA TYR A 82 0.03 -8.78 4.17
C TYR A 82 1.44 -9.08 4.67
N ARG A 83 2.41 -8.24 4.28
CA ARG A 83 3.78 -8.28 4.79
C ARG A 83 4.25 -6.90 5.24
N SER A 84 4.46 -6.74 6.54
CA SER A 84 4.93 -5.48 7.13
C SER A 84 6.39 -5.18 6.73
N ILE A 85 6.65 -3.98 6.21
CA ILE A 85 8.01 -3.51 5.92
C ILE A 85 8.90 -3.50 7.18
N MET A 86 8.30 -3.27 8.35
CA MET A 86 9.02 -3.24 9.63
C MET A 86 9.67 -4.60 9.96
N ASN A 87 9.04 -5.71 9.56
CA ASN A 87 9.60 -7.05 9.77
C ASN A 87 10.72 -7.39 8.78
N ILE A 88 10.89 -6.61 7.70
CA ILE A 88 11.91 -6.85 6.67
C ILE A 88 13.20 -6.08 6.95
N ILE A 89 13.10 -4.95 7.66
CA ILE A 89 14.26 -4.11 8.03
C ILE A 89 14.89 -4.50 9.37
N SER A 90 14.40 -5.56 10.04
CA SER A 90 14.96 -6.10 11.29
C SER A 90 16.13 -7.04 11.03
#